data_AF-A0A7J4ZXD9-F1
#
_entry.id   AF-A0A7J4ZXD9-F1
#
_cell.length_a   1.000
_cell.length_b   1.000
_cell.length_c   1.000
_cell.angle_alpha   90.00
_cell.angle_beta   90.00
_cell.angle_gamma   90.00
#
_symmetry.space_group_name_H-M   'P 1'
#
loop_
_entity.id
_entity.type
_entity.pdbx_description
1 polymer ?
#
loop_
_entity_poly.entity_id
_entity_poly.type
_entity_poly.pdbx_seq_one_letter_code
_entity_poly.pdbx_strand_id
1 'polypeptide(L)'
;MRKQEFASAKRDFEHAGDRLKREKERVANLAEEFSHRQGELESIQEMRMYADFFARKREDIKQQKERLDQLGTIMNDRRDFLLDAAKDKKVLESLKEQKAKEFKRMMDHKEQAFLDEISIQKKGNKP
;
A
#
# COMPACT_ATOMS: atom_id res chain seq x y z
N MET A 1 -11.85 0.35 4.32
CA MET A 1 -11.77 -0.23 2.97
C MET A 1 -10.38 0.00 2.38
N ARG A 2 -10.07 1.10 1.67
CA ARG A 2 -8.76 1.30 0.98
C ARG A 2 -7.50 1.12 1.85
N LYS A 3 -7.45 1.70 3.06
CA LYS A 3 -6.32 1.48 3.99
C LYS A 3 -6.20 0.03 4.46
N GLN A 4 -7.32 -0.66 4.63
CA GLN A 4 -7.35 -2.08 5.01
C GLN A 4 -6.92 -2.97 3.83
N GLU A 5 -7.29 -2.63 2.60
CA GLU A 5 -6.85 -3.32 1.38
C GLU A 5 -5.33 -3.24 1.22
N PHE A 6 -4.73 -2.05 1.39
CA PHE A 6 -3.27 -1.91 1.40
C PHE A 6 -2.61 -2.70 2.54
N ALA A 7 -3.16 -2.61 3.76
CA ALA A 7 -2.63 -3.37 4.90
C ALA A 7 -2.72 -4.89 4.67
N SER A 8 -3.76 -5.37 4.00
CA SER A 8 -3.87 -6.78 3.61
C SER A 8 -2.83 -7.15 2.57
N ALA A 9 -2.74 -6.39 1.47
CA ALA A 9 -1.77 -6.65 0.41
C ALA A 9 -0.33 -6.64 0.92
N LYS A 10 0.00 -5.73 1.83
CA LYS A 10 1.31 -5.67 2.49
C LYS A 10 1.59 -6.93 3.31
N ARG A 11 0.64 -7.37 4.15
CA ARG A 11 0.79 -8.60 4.94
C ARG A 11 0.95 -9.82 4.05
N ASP A 12 0.19 -9.91 2.97
CA ASP A 12 0.28 -11.03 2.03
C ASP A 12 1.64 -11.07 1.33
N PHE A 13 2.18 -9.91 0.92
CA PHE A 13 3.52 -9.77 0.35
C PHE A 13 4.60 -10.17 1.36
N GLU A 14 4.56 -9.64 2.58
CA GLU A 14 5.53 -9.97 3.64
C GLU A 14 5.51 -11.46 3.97
N HIS A 15 4.32 -12.04 4.16
CA HIS A 15 4.16 -13.46 4.45
C HIS A 15 4.68 -14.36 3.30
N ALA A 16 4.42 -13.97 2.05
CA ALA A 16 4.96 -14.69 0.89
C ALA A 16 6.50 -14.59 0.84
N GLY A 17 7.07 -13.42 1.17
CA GLY A 17 8.51 -13.20 1.22
C GLY A 17 9.19 -14.06 2.27
N ASP A 18 8.62 -14.10 3.48
CA ASP A 18 9.09 -14.94 4.58
C ASP A 18 9.02 -16.43 4.23
N ARG A 19 7.92 -16.86 3.59
CA ARG A 19 7.77 -18.25 3.14
C ARG A 19 8.83 -18.62 2.11
N LEU A 20 9.05 -17.77 1.11
CA LEU A 20 10.07 -17.99 0.09
C LEU A 20 11.49 -18.06 0.70
N LYS A 21 11.79 -17.19 1.67
CA LYS A 21 13.06 -17.22 2.39
C LYS A 21 13.27 -18.55 3.10
N ARG A 22 12.28 -18.99 3.88
CA ARG A 22 12.33 -20.28 4.60
C ARG A 22 12.47 -21.47 3.65
N GLU A 23 11.78 -21.47 2.52
CA GLU A 23 11.88 -22.58 1.56
C GLU A 23 13.27 -22.63 0.91
N LYS A 24 13.87 -21.48 0.57
CA LYS A 24 15.24 -21.42 0.05
C LYS A 24 16.26 -21.93 1.08
N GLU A 25 16.14 -21.50 2.33
CA GLU A 25 17.01 -21.98 3.42
C GLU A 25 16.87 -23.49 3.60
N ARG A 26 15.64 -24.01 3.60
CA ARG A 26 15.39 -25.46 3.70
C ARG A 26 16.01 -26.23 2.55
N VAL A 27 15.89 -25.75 1.31
CA VAL A 27 16.48 -26.40 0.14
C VAL A 27 18.01 -26.33 0.17
N ALA A 28 18.59 -25.24 0.65
CA ALA A 28 20.04 -25.12 0.83
C ALA A 28 20.55 -26.15 1.84
N ASN A 29 19.90 -26.25 3.01
CA ASN A 29 20.28 -27.24 4.03
C ASN A 29 20.15 -28.68 3.51
N LEU A 30 19.07 -28.98 2.77
CA LEU A 30 18.90 -30.31 2.16
C LEU A 30 19.96 -30.61 1.10
N ALA A 31 20.40 -29.61 0.34
CA ALA A 31 21.47 -29.78 -0.64
C ALA A 31 22.82 -30.05 0.03
N GLU A 32 23.10 -29.38 1.16
CA GLU A 32 24.29 -29.63 1.98
C GLU A 32 24.27 -31.03 2.59
N GLU A 33 23.15 -31.43 3.21
CA GLU A 33 22.96 -32.80 3.72
C GLU A 33 23.16 -33.86 2.64
N PHE A 34 22.59 -33.63 1.44
CA PHE A 34 22.79 -34.52 0.29
C PHE A 34 24.25 -34.59 -0.14
N SER A 35 24.95 -33.45 -0.21
CA SER A 35 26.37 -33.42 -0.59
C SER A 35 27.24 -34.25 0.37
N HIS A 36 26.90 -34.27 1.67
CA HIS A 36 27.61 -35.10 2.64
C HIS A 36 27.32 -36.60 2.49
N ARG A 37 26.07 -36.95 2.16
CA ARG A 37 25.64 -38.36 2.03
C ARG A 37 25.82 -38.94 0.63
N GLN A 38 26.18 -38.12 -0.37
CA GLN A 38 26.26 -38.57 -1.76
C GLN A 38 27.24 -39.74 -1.96
N GLY A 39 28.31 -39.79 -1.16
CA GLY A 39 29.28 -40.90 -1.17
C GLY A 39 28.76 -42.20 -0.53
N GLU A 40 27.67 -42.14 0.23
CA GLU A 40 27.01 -43.29 0.87
C GLU A 40 25.85 -43.83 0.01
N LEU A 41 25.49 -43.15 -1.08
CA LEU A 41 24.43 -43.57 -1.99
C LEU A 41 24.95 -44.65 -2.93
N GLU A 42 24.56 -45.90 -2.69
CA GLU A 42 24.97 -47.05 -3.49
C GLU A 42 24.08 -47.25 -4.73
N SER A 43 22.93 -46.57 -4.80
CA SER A 43 21.92 -46.77 -5.84
C SER A 43 21.75 -45.57 -6.77
N ILE A 44 21.87 -45.81 -8.08
CA ILE A 44 21.53 -44.85 -9.14
C ILE A 44 20.07 -44.38 -9.02
N GLN A 45 19.18 -45.25 -8.55
CA GLN A 45 17.77 -44.92 -8.37
C GLN A 45 17.57 -43.88 -7.26
N GLU A 46 18.33 -43.98 -6.17
CA GLU A 46 18.32 -42.99 -5.09
C GLU A 46 18.83 -41.63 -5.58
N MET A 47 19.94 -41.61 -6.32
CA MET A 47 20.46 -40.37 -6.92
C MET A 47 19.42 -39.70 -7.84
N ARG A 48 18.70 -40.49 -8.66
CA ARG A 48 17.64 -39.98 -9.54
C ARG A 48 16.47 -39.41 -8.74
N MET A 49 16.04 -40.08 -7.66
CA MET A 49 14.98 -39.58 -6.79
C MET A 49 15.33 -38.22 -6.17
N TYR A 50 16.58 -38.03 -5.72
CA TYR A 50 17.04 -36.74 -5.22
C TYR A 50 17.09 -35.68 -6.31
N ALA A 51 17.59 -36.01 -7.51
CA ALA A 51 17.59 -35.08 -8.64
C ALA A 51 16.17 -34.59 -8.99
N ASP A 52 15.20 -35.50 -9.06
CA ASP A 52 13.79 -35.18 -9.32
C ASP A 52 13.17 -34.36 -8.18
N PHE A 53 13.54 -34.64 -6.92
CA PHE A 53 13.14 -33.84 -5.76
C PHE A 53 13.67 -32.40 -5.86
N PHE A 54 14.96 -32.19 -6.11
CA PHE A 54 15.55 -30.85 -6.24
C PHE A 54 15.05 -30.10 -7.48
N ALA A 55 14.74 -30.81 -8.57
CA ALA A 55 14.07 -30.21 -9.73
C ALA A 55 12.70 -29.64 -9.35
N ARG A 56 11.85 -30.42 -8.67
CA ARG A 56 10.55 -29.95 -8.17
C ARG A 56 10.70 -28.77 -7.22
N LYS A 57 11.63 -28.84 -6.27
CA LYS A 57 11.88 -27.74 -5.32
C LYS A 57 12.32 -26.44 -5.99
N ARG A 58 13.14 -26.53 -7.05
CA ARG A 58 13.52 -25.34 -7.83
C ARG A 58 12.32 -24.72 -8.53
N GLU A 59 11.45 -25.54 -9.10
CA GLU A 59 10.22 -25.05 -9.74
C GLU A 59 9.26 -24.43 -8.71
N ASP A 60 9.07 -25.06 -7.55
CA ASP A 60 8.27 -24.48 -6.45
C ASP A 60 8.81 -23.10 -6.02
N ILE A 61 10.13 -22.97 -5.85
CA ILE A 61 10.78 -21.70 -5.50
C ILE A 61 10.57 -20.65 -6.60
N LYS A 62 10.62 -21.06 -7.87
CA LYS A 62 10.39 -20.17 -9.01
C LYS A 62 8.95 -19.64 -8.99
N GLN A 63 7.96 -20.52 -8.83
CA GLN A 63 6.55 -20.12 -8.73
C GLN A 63 6.27 -19.22 -7.52
N GLN A 64 6.94 -19.49 -6.39
CA GLN A 64 6.84 -18.63 -5.20
C GLN A 64 7.44 -17.23 -5.43
N LYS A 65 8.54 -17.12 -6.20
CA LYS A 65 9.09 -15.82 -6.62
C LYS A 65 8.12 -15.06 -7.50
N GLU A 66 7.58 -15.70 -8.54
CA GLU A 66 6.62 -15.07 -9.45
C GLU A 66 5.38 -14.57 -8.69
N ARG A 67 4.89 -15.36 -7.73
CA ARG A 67 3.79 -14.95 -6.84
C ARG A 67 4.17 -13.76 -5.96
N LEU A 68 5.39 -13.74 -5.41
CA LEU A 68 5.87 -12.63 -4.60
C LEU A 68 5.93 -11.34 -5.41
N ASP A 69 6.41 -11.41 -6.65
CA ASP A 69 6.48 -10.27 -7.57
C ASP A 69 5.08 -9.74 -7.87
N GLN A 70 4.11 -10.61 -8.17
CA GLN A 70 2.71 -10.24 -8.38
C GLN A 70 2.10 -9.55 -7.15
N LEU A 71 2.34 -10.09 -5.94
CA LEU A 71 1.88 -9.47 -4.70
C LEU A 71 2.55 -8.12 -4.46
N GLY A 72 3.81 -7.97 -4.85
CA GLY A 72 4.55 -6.71 -4.79
C GLY A 72 3.94 -5.65 -5.69
N THR A 73 3.58 -6.00 -6.93
CA THR A 73 2.84 -5.11 -7.84
C THR A 73 1.51 -4.68 -7.23
N ILE A 74 0.70 -5.62 -6.75
CA ILE A 74 -0.60 -5.31 -6.13
C ILE A 74 -0.43 -4.38 -4.92
N MET A 75 0.55 -4.64 -4.06
CA MET A 75 0.83 -3.79 -2.90
C MET A 75 1.18 -2.36 -3.31
N ASN A 76 2.04 -2.20 -4.33
CA ASN A 76 2.44 -0.89 -4.85
C ASN A 76 1.26 -0.14 -5.48
N ASP A 77 0.45 -0.81 -6.29
CA ASP A 77 -0.75 -0.20 -6.90
C ASP A 77 -1.71 0.32 -5.82
N ARG A 78 -1.94 -0.46 -4.76
CA ARG A 78 -2.79 -0.05 -3.62
C ARG A 78 -2.19 1.11 -2.84
N ARG A 79 -0.86 1.16 -2.71
CA ARG A 79 -0.14 2.26 -2.07
C ARG A 79 -0.31 3.55 -2.87
N ASP A 80 -0.09 3.49 -4.16
CA ASP A 80 -0.10 4.66 -5.04
C ASP A 80 -1.51 5.25 -5.12
N PHE A 81 -2.54 4.39 -5.20
CA PHE A 81 -3.92 4.82 -5.10
C PHE A 81 -4.27 5.53 -3.78
N LEU A 82 -3.74 5.07 -2.65
CA LEU A 82 -3.92 5.73 -1.36
C LEU A 82 -3.25 7.11 -1.31
N LEU A 83 -2.06 7.23 -1.91
CA LEU A 83 -1.34 8.49 -2.00
C LEU A 83 -2.11 9.50 -2.85
N ASP A 84 -2.62 9.08 -4.00
CA ASP A 84 -3.39 9.96 -4.88
C ASP A 84 -4.72 10.38 -4.24
N ALA A 85 -5.44 9.45 -3.61
CA ALA A 85 -6.64 9.79 -2.85
C ALA A 85 -6.36 10.78 -1.69
N ALA A 86 -5.18 10.70 -1.07
CA ALA A 86 -4.78 11.63 -0.02
C ALA A 86 -4.46 13.04 -0.58
N LYS A 87 -3.82 13.11 -1.76
CA LYS A 87 -3.59 14.38 -2.47
C LYS A 87 -4.91 15.03 -2.86
N ASP A 88 -5.82 14.29 -3.49
CA ASP A 88 -7.13 14.78 -3.90
C ASP A 88 -7.93 15.32 -2.71
N LYS A 89 -7.92 14.57 -1.60
CA LYS A 89 -8.57 15.01 -0.36
C LYS A 89 -8.00 16.34 0.13
N LYS A 90 -6.68 16.51 0.13
CA LYS A 90 -6.02 17.75 0.56
C LYS A 90 -6.39 18.93 -0.33
N VAL A 91 -6.49 18.72 -1.64
CA VAL A 91 -6.93 19.76 -2.60
C VAL A 91 -8.36 20.17 -2.29
N LEU A 92 -9.27 19.21 -2.10
CA LEU A 92 -10.67 19.49 -1.77
C LEU A 92 -10.83 20.22 -0.43
N GLU A 93 -10.07 19.84 0.60
CA GLU A 93 -10.07 20.52 1.90
C GLU A 93 -9.60 21.98 1.76
N SER A 94 -8.55 22.21 0.97
CA SER A 94 -8.02 23.56 0.72
C SER A 94 -9.04 24.44 -0.02
N LEU A 95 -9.71 23.91 -1.04
CA LEU A 95 -10.78 24.61 -1.76
C LEU A 95 -11.97 24.93 -0.85
N LYS A 96 -12.36 23.99 0.01
CA LYS A 96 -13.43 24.19 0.98
C LYS A 96 -13.09 25.30 1.97
N GLU A 97 -11.88 25.32 2.51
CA GLU A 97 -11.42 26.39 3.39
C GLU A 97 -11.41 27.75 2.70
N GLN A 98 -10.94 27.81 1.45
CA GLN A 98 -10.94 29.05 0.68
C GLN A 98 -12.38 29.56 0.49
N LYS A 99 -13.31 28.69 0.07
CA LYS A 99 -14.71 29.05 -0.10
C LYS A 99 -15.38 29.49 1.20
N ALA A 100 -15.06 28.85 2.32
CA ALA A 100 -15.54 29.27 3.63
C ALA A 100 -15.03 30.67 4.01
N LYS A 101 -13.76 30.97 3.74
CA LYS A 101 -13.17 32.31 3.96
C LYS A 101 -13.81 33.37 3.06
N GLU A 102 -14.00 33.08 1.78
CA GLU A 102 -14.68 33.96 0.83
C GLU A 102 -16.12 34.27 1.27
N PHE A 103 -16.87 33.23 1.66
CA PHE A 103 -18.24 33.38 2.14
C PHE A 103 -18.31 34.22 3.41
N LYS A 104 -17.43 33.97 4.38
CA LYS A 104 -17.36 34.77 5.61
C LYS A 104 -17.11 36.25 5.31
N ARG A 105 -16.11 36.57 4.48
CA ARG A 105 -15.82 37.95 4.06
C ARG A 105 -17.01 38.62 3.40
N MET A 106 -17.74 37.89 2.56
CA MET A 106 -18.95 38.41 1.91
C MET A 106 -20.04 38.72 2.93
N MET A 107 -20.26 37.85 3.92
CA MET A 107 -21.25 38.08 4.98
C MET A 107 -20.85 39.27 5.85
N ASP A 108 -19.59 39.35 6.28
CA ASP A 108 -19.06 40.47 7.07
C ASP A 108 -19.26 41.80 6.33
N HIS A 109 -19.01 41.82 5.01
CA HIS A 109 -19.22 43.02 4.19
C HIS A 109 -20.70 43.40 4.05
N LYS A 110 -21.60 42.42 3.89
CA LYS A 110 -23.06 42.66 3.84
C LYS A 110 -23.58 43.19 5.17
N GLU A 111 -23.11 42.65 6.29
CA GLU A 111 -23.48 43.12 7.62
C GLU A 111 -23.02 44.56 7.84
N GLN A 112 -21.78 44.88 7.47
CA GLN A 112 -21.27 46.24 7.56
C GLN A 112 -22.09 47.23 6.72
N ALA A 113 -22.36 46.89 5.45
CA ALA A 113 -23.16 47.75 4.57
C ALA A 113 -24.58 48.00 5.14
N PHE A 114 -25.19 46.98 5.74
CA PHE A 114 -26.50 47.10 6.39
C PHE A 114 -26.45 48.00 7.63
N LEU A 115 -25.43 47.87 8.48
CA LEU A 115 -25.24 48.74 9.65
C LEU A 115 -24.98 50.20 9.26
N ASP A 116 -24.24 50.42 8.18
CA ASP A 116 -24.00 51.76 7.63
C ASP A 116 -25.32 52.38 7.13
N GLU A 117 -26.16 51.61 6.42
CA GLU A 117 -27.47 52.05 5.96
C GLU A 117 -28.39 52.45 7.13
N ILE A 118 -28.47 51.62 8.18
CA ILE A 118 -29.22 51.95 9.41
C ILE A 118 -28.70 53.24 10.04
N SER A 119 -27.37 53.42 10.08
CA SER A 119 -26.73 54.59 10.69
C SER A 119 -27.03 55.88 9.93
N ILE A 120 -27.10 55.82 8.60
CA ILE A 120 -27.50 56.95 7.75
C ILE A 120 -28.98 57.30 7.99
N GLN A 121 -29.87 56.30 8.00
CA GLN A 121 -31.30 56.52 8.26
C GLN A 121 -31.54 57.15 9.64
N LYS A 122 -30.82 56.71 10.67
CA LYS A 122 -30.91 57.31 12.02
C LYS A 122 -30.36 58.73 12.10
N LYS A 123 -29.35 59.09 11.30
CA LYS A 123 -28.80 60.45 11.25
C LYS A 123 -29.67 61.43 10.45
N GLY A 124 -30.39 60.94 9.43
CA GLY A 124 -31.36 61.73 8.67
C GLY A 124 -32.67 62.00 9.41
N ASN A 125 -32.93 61.26 10.50
CA ASN A 125 -34.12 61.40 11.34
C ASN A 125 -33.83 62.20 12.62
N LYS A 126 -33.11 63.32 12.48
CA LYS A 126 -33.06 64.36 13.52
C LYS A 126 -34.12 65.43 13.20
N PRO A 127 -35.02 65.78 14.15
CA PRO A 127 -35.87 66.96 14.01
C PRO A 127 -35.03 68.25 13.97
#